data_AF-A0A953E0K5-F1
#
_entry.id   AF-A0A953E0K5-F1
#
_cell.length_a   1.000
_cell.length_b   1.000
_cell.length_c   1.000
_cell.angle_alpha   90.00
_cell.angle_beta   90.00
_cell.angle_gamma   90.00
#
_symmetry.space_group_name_H-M   'P 1'
#
loop_
_entity.id
_entity.type
_entity.pdbx_description
1 polymer ?
#
loop_
_entity_poly.entity_id
_entity_poly.type
_entity_poly.pdbx_seq_one_letter_code
_entity_poly.pdbx_strand_id
1 'polypeptide(L)'
;MRLRRAGSFGVERASRLVRRVAAVGTGFFGVFLAAGSAWAAAPIVNESGTPGGRLTWVQTTLIFVGIPLAAFLLIGFLVYLPSLVRGPRYRPGRPWPGGTVWFGGPPDADDLIARIEQLPPSTSEGGGAGARW
;
A
#
# COMPACT_ATOMS: atom_id res chain seq x y z
N MET A 1 30.15 8.27 -24.05
CA MET A 1 30.25 8.10 -22.59
C MET A 1 28.83 8.01 -22.02
N ARG A 2 28.35 6.80 -21.71
CA ARG A 2 26.94 6.54 -21.29
C ARG A 2 26.80 6.86 -19.79
N LEU A 3 26.00 7.88 -19.45
CA LEU A 3 25.66 8.21 -18.07
C LEU A 3 24.81 7.08 -17.46
N ARG A 4 25.36 6.44 -16.42
CA ARG A 4 24.69 5.41 -15.63
C ARG A 4 23.66 6.11 -14.73
N ARG A 5 22.37 5.87 -15.00
CA ARG A 5 21.22 6.40 -14.24
C ARG A 5 21.31 5.96 -12.77
N ALA A 6 21.54 6.90 -11.86
CA ALA A 6 21.71 6.65 -10.44
C ALA A 6 20.36 6.40 -9.75
N GLY A 7 20.18 5.17 -9.24
CA GLY A 7 19.58 4.88 -7.94
C GLY A 7 18.20 5.44 -7.57
N SER A 8 17.13 5.09 -8.30
CA SER A 8 15.74 5.28 -7.83
C SER A 8 15.13 4.03 -7.17
N PHE A 9 15.94 3.05 -6.79
CA PHE A 9 15.49 1.69 -6.45
C PHE A 9 14.59 1.56 -5.20
N GLY A 10 14.61 2.52 -4.28
CA GLY A 10 13.87 2.43 -3.01
C GLY A 10 12.41 2.87 -3.10
N VAL A 11 12.15 3.99 -3.76
CA VAL A 11 10.81 4.63 -3.82
C VAL A 11 9.94 3.99 -4.90
N GLU A 12 10.53 3.58 -6.03
CA GLU A 12 9.79 2.91 -7.12
C GLU A 12 9.36 1.48 -6.79
N ARG A 13 10.05 0.77 -5.88
CA ARG A 13 9.64 -0.58 -5.45
C ARG A 13 8.49 -0.51 -4.46
N ALA A 14 8.55 0.43 -3.53
CA ALA A 14 7.49 0.65 -2.54
C ALA A 14 6.18 1.08 -3.22
N SER A 15 6.24 1.97 -4.22
CA SER A 15 5.03 2.43 -4.95
C SER A 15 4.41 1.34 -5.83
N ARG A 16 5.24 0.48 -6.45
CA ARG A 16 4.77 -0.67 -7.24
C ARG A 16 4.14 -1.76 -6.36
N LEU A 17 4.67 -2.00 -5.16
CA LEU A 17 4.08 -2.93 -4.19
C LEU A 17 2.78 -2.40 -3.60
N VAL A 18 2.71 -1.12 -3.23
CA VAL A 18 1.47 -0.49 -2.74
C VAL A 18 0.39 -0.47 -3.82
N ARG A 19 0.72 -0.13 -5.08
CA ARG A 19 -0.23 -0.21 -6.20
C ARG A 19 -0.66 -1.65 -6.50
N ARG A 20 0.22 -2.64 -6.38
CA ARG A 20 -0.12 -4.06 -6.58
C ARG A 20 -0.98 -4.62 -5.44
N VAL A 21 -0.72 -4.24 -4.19
CA VAL A 21 -1.54 -4.65 -3.03
C VAL A 21 -2.92 -3.98 -3.08
N ALA A 22 -3.00 -2.70 -3.48
CA ALA A 22 -4.28 -2.03 -3.69
C ALA A 22 -5.08 -2.66 -4.85
N ALA A 23 -4.43 -2.99 -5.97
CA ALA A 23 -5.07 -3.66 -7.10
C ALA A 23 -5.52 -5.10 -6.74
N VAL A 24 -4.76 -5.83 -5.94
CA VAL A 24 -5.14 -7.15 -5.43
C VAL A 24 -6.30 -7.05 -4.43
N GLY A 25 -6.34 -6.02 -3.57
CA GLY A 25 -7.45 -5.79 -2.64
C GLY A 25 -8.78 -5.48 -3.35
N THR A 26 -8.76 -4.58 -4.34
CA THR A 26 -9.95 -4.27 -5.15
C THR A 26 -10.38 -5.46 -6.02
N GLY A 27 -9.40 -6.20 -6.56
CA GLY A 27 -9.67 -7.44 -7.30
C GLY A 27 -10.26 -8.53 -6.42
N PHE A 28 -9.77 -8.71 -5.18
CA PHE A 28 -10.27 -9.71 -4.26
C PHE A 28 -11.68 -9.38 -3.76
N PHE A 29 -11.98 -8.11 -3.46
CA PHE A 29 -13.33 -7.68 -3.09
C PHE A 29 -14.32 -7.78 -4.27
N GLY A 30 -13.87 -7.41 -5.48
CA GLY A 30 -14.65 -7.56 -6.71
C GLY A 30 -14.91 -9.02 -7.08
N VAL A 31 -13.93 -9.90 -6.93
CA VAL A 31 -14.08 -11.36 -7.13
C VAL A 31 -14.92 -11.98 -6.02
N PHE A 32 -14.82 -11.53 -4.77
CA PHE A 32 -15.66 -12.05 -3.68
C PHE A 32 -17.13 -11.64 -3.86
N LEU A 33 -17.40 -10.40 -4.30
CA LEU A 33 -18.75 -9.94 -4.66
C LEU A 33 -19.29 -10.63 -5.93
N ALA A 34 -18.44 -10.81 -6.95
CA ALA A 34 -18.84 -11.46 -8.21
C ALA A 34 -18.96 -12.98 -8.09
N ALA A 35 -18.16 -13.63 -7.24
CA ALA A 35 -18.23 -15.06 -6.99
C ALA A 35 -19.27 -15.41 -5.90
N GLY A 36 -19.60 -14.48 -5.00
CA GLY A 36 -20.60 -14.68 -3.93
C GLY A 36 -21.97 -15.13 -4.45
N SER A 37 -22.36 -14.71 -5.65
CA SER A 37 -23.61 -15.14 -6.30
C SER A 37 -23.58 -16.60 -6.79
N ALA A 38 -22.41 -17.18 -7.02
CA ALA A 38 -22.29 -18.58 -7.44
C ALA A 38 -22.36 -19.58 -6.27
N TRP A 39 -22.08 -19.15 -5.04
CA TRP A 39 -22.23 -19.99 -3.84
C TRP A 39 -23.69 -20.15 -3.40
N ALA A 40 -24.59 -19.32 -3.92
CA ALA A 40 -26.03 -19.37 -3.65
C ALA A 40 -26.81 -20.22 -4.69
N ALA A 41 -26.13 -20.83 -5.65
CA ALA A 41 -26.74 -21.73 -6.63
C ALA A 41 -26.90 -23.15 -6.06
N ALA A 42 -27.65 -23.29 -4.97
CA ALA A 42 -28.24 -24.56 -4.57
C ALA A 42 -29.78 -24.40 -4.64
N PRO A 43 -30.51 -25.39 -5.17
CA PRO A 43 -31.91 -25.23 -5.53
C PRO A 43 -32.75 -24.86 -4.29
N ILE A 44 -33.51 -23.79 -4.43
CA ILE A 44 -34.45 -23.31 -3.42
C ILE A 44 -35.76 -24.09 -3.60
N VAL A 45 -36.18 -24.71 -2.48
CA VAL A 45 -37.46 -25.35 -2.13
C VAL A 45 -37.78 -26.68 -2.81
N ASN A 46 -38.35 -27.62 -2.04
CA ASN A 46 -39.22 -28.62 -2.64
C ASN A 46 -40.68 -28.39 -2.21
N GLU A 47 -41.56 -28.55 -3.18
CA GLU A 47 -43.02 -28.56 -3.02
C GLU A 47 -43.49 -29.81 -2.23
N SER A 48 -42.57 -30.72 -1.89
CA SER A 48 -42.80 -31.99 -1.17
C SER A 48 -42.62 -31.91 0.35
N GLY A 49 -42.45 -30.71 0.94
CA GLY A 49 -42.44 -30.53 2.40
C GLY A 49 -41.25 -31.18 3.13
N THR A 50 -40.17 -31.52 2.41
CA THR A 50 -38.99 -32.16 3.02
C THR A 50 -37.87 -31.13 3.15
N PRO A 51 -37.33 -30.85 4.35
CA PRO A 51 -36.43 -29.72 4.54
C PRO A 51 -35.21 -29.80 3.62
N GLY A 52 -35.00 -28.75 2.82
CA GLY A 52 -33.75 -28.50 2.13
C GLY A 52 -32.58 -28.65 3.11
N GLY A 53 -31.49 -29.26 2.65
CA GLY A 53 -30.37 -29.70 3.48
C GLY A 53 -30.05 -28.72 4.61
N ARG A 54 -30.33 -29.13 5.85
CA ARG A 54 -30.11 -28.30 7.02
C ARG A 54 -28.62 -28.01 7.14
N LEU A 55 -28.26 -26.74 7.35
CA LEU A 55 -26.89 -26.37 7.69
C LEU A 55 -26.47 -27.17 8.93
N THR A 56 -25.33 -27.85 8.82
CA THR A 56 -24.74 -28.50 10.00
C THR A 56 -24.29 -27.43 10.98
N TRP A 57 -24.24 -27.76 12.29
CA TRP A 57 -23.80 -26.78 13.30
C TRP A 57 -22.42 -26.19 12.98
N VAL A 58 -21.52 -27.02 12.43
CA VAL A 58 -20.18 -26.59 11.97
C VAL A 58 -20.30 -25.55 10.88
N GLN A 59 -21.15 -25.79 9.87
CA GLN A 59 -21.35 -24.85 8.77
C GLN A 59 -21.94 -23.53 9.26
N THR A 60 -22.93 -23.60 10.16
CA THR A 60 -23.48 -22.41 10.82
C THR A 60 -22.40 -21.64 11.58
N THR A 61 -21.60 -22.30 12.42
CA THR A 61 -20.52 -21.64 13.18
C THR A 61 -19.48 -21.02 12.25
N LEU A 62 -19.07 -21.70 11.19
CA LEU A 62 -18.06 -21.20 10.27
C LEU A 62 -18.55 -19.97 9.50
N ILE A 63 -19.83 -19.91 9.16
CA ILE A 63 -20.44 -18.74 8.52
C ILE A 63 -20.55 -17.58 9.51
N PHE A 64 -21.14 -17.81 10.70
CA PHE A 64 -21.46 -16.72 11.63
C PHE A 64 -20.26 -16.24 12.47
N VAL A 65 -19.25 -17.08 12.68
CA VAL A 65 -18.05 -16.73 13.47
C VAL A 65 -16.82 -16.70 12.57
N GLY A 66 -16.67 -17.69 11.68
CA GLY A 66 -15.50 -17.80 10.82
C GLY A 66 -15.39 -16.64 9.81
N ILE A 67 -16.49 -16.25 9.15
CA ILE A 67 -16.45 -15.14 8.17
C ILE A 67 -16.11 -13.81 8.85
N PRO A 68 -16.78 -13.38 9.94
CA PRO A 68 -16.40 -12.14 10.63
C PRO A 68 -14.97 -12.14 11.15
N LEU A 69 -14.52 -13.28 11.72
CA LEU A 69 -13.16 -13.41 12.22
C LEU A 69 -12.13 -13.33 11.09
N ALA A 70 -12.38 -14.02 9.97
CA ALA A 70 -11.52 -13.97 8.79
C ALA A 70 -11.45 -12.54 8.21
N ALA A 71 -12.57 -11.83 8.14
CA ALA A 71 -12.61 -10.44 7.70
C ALA A 71 -11.79 -9.54 8.64
N PHE A 72 -11.94 -9.70 9.95
CA PHE A 72 -11.17 -8.93 10.94
C PHE A 72 -9.67 -9.19 10.81
N LEU A 73 -9.26 -10.45 10.69
CA LEU A 73 -7.86 -10.83 10.51
C LEU A 73 -7.30 -10.31 9.18
N LEU A 74 -8.07 -10.38 8.10
CA LEU A 74 -7.67 -9.86 6.80
C LEU A 74 -7.44 -8.35 6.84
N ILE A 75 -8.40 -7.60 7.42
CA ILE A 75 -8.29 -6.15 7.58
C ILE A 75 -7.09 -5.82 8.47
N GLY A 76 -6.98 -6.44 9.63
CA GLY A 76 -5.86 -6.24 10.56
C GLY A 76 -4.53 -6.53 9.88
N PHE A 77 -4.42 -7.65 9.16
CA PHE A 77 -3.25 -8.00 8.38
C PHE A 77 -2.92 -6.90 7.37
N LEU A 78 -3.86 -6.47 6.54
CA LEU A 78 -3.61 -5.41 5.54
C LEU A 78 -3.21 -4.06 6.16
N VAL A 79 -3.74 -3.74 7.34
CA VAL A 79 -3.41 -2.51 8.08
C VAL A 79 -2.00 -2.58 8.69
N TYR A 80 -1.63 -3.72 9.28
CA TYR A 80 -0.34 -3.88 9.97
C TYR A 80 0.79 -4.30 9.04
N LEU A 81 0.48 -4.89 7.87
CA LEU A 81 1.48 -5.38 6.92
C LEU A 81 2.49 -4.30 6.49
N PRO A 82 2.09 -3.06 6.12
CA PRO A 82 3.05 -2.03 5.79
C PRO A 82 4.01 -1.72 6.94
N SER A 83 3.52 -1.77 8.19
CA SER A 83 4.36 -1.51 9.37
C SER A 83 5.38 -2.63 9.59
N LEU A 84 5.03 -3.88 9.29
CA LEU A 84 5.93 -5.03 9.40
C LEU A 84 7.01 -5.02 8.31
N VAL A 85 6.67 -4.52 7.12
CA VAL A 85 7.60 -4.46 5.97
C VAL A 85 8.45 -3.18 5.98
N ARG A 86 8.03 -2.13 6.70
CA ARG A 86 8.76 -0.86 6.75
C ARG A 86 10.11 -1.05 7.43
N GLY A 87 11.16 -0.58 6.78
CA GLY A 87 12.53 -0.62 7.32
C GLY A 87 12.69 0.19 8.61
N PRO A 88 13.81 0.00 9.33
CA PRO A 88 14.06 0.67 10.60
C PRO A 88 14.05 2.20 10.45
N ARG A 89 13.44 2.89 11.42
CA ARG A 89 13.52 4.35 11.52
C ARG A 89 14.95 4.78 11.85
N TYR A 90 15.35 5.95 11.34
CA TYR A 90 16.62 6.56 11.70
C TYR A 90 16.72 6.71 13.22
N ARG A 91 17.87 6.36 13.78
CA ARG A 91 18.17 6.51 15.21
C ARG A 91 19.27 7.57 15.37
N PRO A 92 19.06 8.63 16.17
CA PRO A 92 20.12 9.58 16.50
C PRO A 92 21.34 8.85 17.07
N GLY A 93 22.54 9.27 16.67
CA GLY A 93 23.81 8.62 17.05
C GLY A 93 24.23 7.45 16.16
N ARG A 94 23.43 7.06 15.16
CA ARG A 94 23.86 6.14 14.09
C ARG A 94 24.19 6.94 12.82
N PRO A 95 25.17 6.52 12.01
CA PRO A 95 25.40 7.13 10.69
C PRO A 95 24.14 7.07 9.83
N TRP A 96 23.85 8.14 9.10
CA TRP A 96 22.69 8.23 8.20
C TRP A 96 22.80 7.17 7.08
N PRO A 97 21.91 6.17 7.03
CA PRO A 97 22.00 5.09 6.03
C PRO A 97 21.29 5.43 4.71
N GLY A 98 20.60 6.56 4.64
CA GLY A 98 19.83 6.98 3.46
C GLY A 98 20.70 7.71 2.42
N GLY A 99 20.15 7.87 1.21
CA GLY A 99 20.70 8.81 0.24
C GLY A 99 20.52 10.26 0.70
N THR A 100 21.13 11.20 -0.03
CA THR A 100 20.83 12.62 0.11
C THR A 100 19.38 12.87 -0.35
N VAL A 101 18.60 13.55 0.48
CA VAL A 101 17.21 13.86 0.17
C VAL A 101 17.01 15.37 0.34
N TRP A 102 16.47 15.99 -0.69
CA TRP A 102 16.04 17.39 -0.64
C TRP A 102 14.54 17.44 -0.39
N PHE A 103 14.13 18.02 0.73
CA PHE A 103 12.71 18.16 1.08
C PHE A 103 12.22 19.52 0.59
N GLY A 104 11.05 19.55 -0.06
CA GLY A 104 10.47 20.79 -0.61
C GLY A 104 10.97 21.19 -2.01
N GLY A 105 11.52 20.25 -2.78
CA GLY A 105 11.77 20.48 -4.21
C GLY A 105 10.45 20.59 -5.00
N PRO A 106 10.45 21.30 -6.14
CA PRO A 106 9.31 21.33 -7.06
C PRO A 106 8.78 19.92 -7.39
N PRO A 107 7.46 19.77 -7.52
CA PRO A 107 6.82 18.47 -7.77
C PRO A 107 7.16 17.88 -9.15
N ASP A 108 7.53 18.74 -10.11
CA ASP A 108 7.92 18.34 -11.47
C ASP A 108 9.35 18.78 -11.79
N ALA A 109 10.10 17.91 -12.45
CA ALA A 109 11.52 18.14 -12.76
C ALA A 109 11.69 19.18 -13.88
N ASP A 110 10.76 19.20 -14.83
CA ASP A 110 10.81 20.14 -15.97
C ASP A 110 10.49 21.58 -15.52
N ASP A 111 9.52 21.74 -14.62
CA ASP A 111 9.23 23.02 -13.94
C ASP A 111 10.43 23.51 -13.11
N LEU A 112 11.18 22.58 -12.51
CA LEU A 112 12.37 22.88 -11.72
C LEU A 112 13.49 23.42 -12.60
N ILE A 113 13.73 22.81 -13.77
CA ILE A 113 14.72 23.27 -14.74
C ILE A 113 14.33 24.65 -15.29
N ALA A 114 13.07 24.84 -15.69
CA ALA A 114 12.58 26.12 -16.19
C ALA A 114 12.71 27.24 -15.15
N ARG A 115 12.48 26.95 -13.86
CA ARG A 115 12.73 27.91 -12.77
C ARG A 115 14.21 28.19 -12.60
N ILE A 116 15.08 27.17 -12.57
CA ILE A 116 16.53 27.35 -12.44
C ILE A 116 17.08 28.27 -13.54
N GLU A 117 16.62 28.09 -14.78
CA GLU A 117 17.04 28.93 -15.90
C GLU A 117 16.61 30.41 -15.76
N GLN A 118 15.52 30.67 -15.04
CA GLN A 118 15.02 32.01 -14.75
C GLN A 118 15.63 32.62 -13.49
N LEU A 119 16.25 31.83 -12.62
CA LEU A 119 16.88 32.36 -11.42
C LEU A 119 18.12 33.18 -11.82
N PRO A 120 18.32 34.37 -11.20
CA PRO A 120 19.58 35.08 -11.35
C PRO A 120 20.74 34.14 -10.96
N PRO A 121 21.92 34.31 -11.58
CA PRO A 121 23.08 33.47 -11.27
C PRO A 121 23.29 33.49 -9.75
N SER A 122 23.54 32.32 -9.15
CA SER A 122 23.71 32.19 -7.70
C SER A 122 24.74 33.21 -7.23
N THR A 123 24.28 34.29 -6.61
CA THR A 123 25.17 35.32 -6.12
C THR A 123 25.79 34.81 -4.83
N SER A 124 27.06 35.11 -4.61
CA SER A 124 27.76 34.85 -3.35
C SER A 124 27.20 35.67 -2.17
N GLU A 125 26.14 36.46 -2.37
CA GLU A 125 25.49 37.30 -1.36
C GLU A 125 24.48 36.55 -0.47
N GLY A 126 24.25 35.26 -0.72
CA GLY A 126 23.44 34.42 0.16
C GLY A 126 24.09 34.20 1.53
N GLY A 127 23.39 34.57 2.61
CA GLY A 127 23.83 34.29 3.98
C GLY A 127 23.67 32.82 4.38
N GLY A 128 24.42 32.38 5.41
CA GLY A 128 24.34 31.03 5.97
C GLY A 128 24.11 31.04 7.48
N ALA A 129 23.29 30.11 7.98
CA ALA A 129 23.11 29.86 9.40
C ALA A 129 23.53 28.41 9.73
N GLY A 130 24.28 28.24 10.81
CA GLY A 130 24.78 26.93 11.25
C GLY A 130 24.60 26.72 12.75
N ALA A 131 24.39 25.46 13.14
CA ALA A 131 24.34 25.03 14.54
C ALA A 131 25.07 23.68 14.69
N ARG A 132 25.51 23.38 15.92
CA ARG A 132 26.06 22.08 16.32
C ARG A 132 25.28 21.57 17.52
N TRP A 133 24.85 20.31 17.45
CA TRP A 133 24.09 19.60 18.48
C TRP A 133 24.72 18.26 18.75
#